data_AF-A0A4Q3DZR3-F1
#
_entry.id   AF-A0A4Q3DZR3-F1
#
_cell.length_a   1.000
_cell.length_b   1.000
_cell.length_c   1.000
_cell.angle_alpha   90.00
_cell.angle_beta   90.00
_cell.angle_gamma   90.00
#
_symmetry.space_group_name_H-M   'P 1'
#
loop_
_entity.id
_entity.type
_entity.pdbx_description
1 polymer ?
#
loop_
_entity_poly.entity_id
_entity_poly.type
_entity_poly.pdbx_seq_one_letter_code
_entity_poly.pdbx_strand_id
1 'polypeptide(L)'
;NKDGGFQATEHLVQQGYKRIAILAGPKNLAISNQRIHAYTDLLLHDLGAGLGDGRPDYLADGNEWRTPPLWGIGLFAKTNGTPYYLHDGRARTITEAILWHDGEAKKSKDAFVKLSKSDRDALLKFLNSL
;
A
#
# COMPACT_ATOMS: atom_id res chain seq x y z
N ASN A 1 -14.24 14.91 13.36
CA ASN A 1 -13.51 15.90 14.20
C ASN A 1 -12.08 15.97 13.69
N LYS A 2 -11.80 16.84 12.70
CA LYS A 2 -10.52 16.87 11.96
C LYS A 2 -9.36 17.34 12.86
N ASP A 3 -9.65 18.24 13.80
CA ASP A 3 -8.65 18.86 14.68
C ASP A 3 -8.06 17.86 15.69
N GLY A 4 -8.89 16.93 16.21
CA GLY A 4 -8.42 15.93 17.17
C GLY A 4 -7.44 14.92 16.57
N GLY A 5 -7.61 14.54 15.30
CA GLY A 5 -6.68 13.65 14.61
C GLY A 5 -5.33 14.33 14.36
N PHE A 6 -5.37 15.60 13.94
CA PHE A 6 -4.16 16.39 13.71
C PHE A 6 -3.34 16.57 15.01
N GLN A 7 -3.98 17.01 16.09
CA GLN A 7 -3.34 17.20 17.39
C GLN A 7 -2.74 15.90 17.96
N ALA A 8 -3.46 14.78 17.84
CA ALA A 8 -2.95 13.47 18.25
C ALA A 8 -1.74 13.03 17.41
N THR A 9 -1.73 13.33 16.11
CA THR A 9 -0.61 13.01 15.22
C THR A 9 0.62 13.83 15.61
N GLU A 10 0.48 15.15 15.81
CA GLU A 10 1.58 16.01 16.25
C GLU A 10 2.20 15.55 17.57
N HIS A 11 1.37 15.20 18.55
CA HIS A 11 1.85 14.71 19.84
C HIS A 11 2.68 13.42 19.71
N LEU A 12 2.23 12.47 18.88
CA LEU A 12 2.94 11.21 18.65
C LEU A 12 4.24 11.42 17.87
N VAL A 13 4.27 12.35 16.92
CA VAL A 13 5.52 12.72 16.22
C VAL A 13 6.53 13.29 17.21
N GLN A 14 6.11 14.17 18.13
CA GLN A 14 6.98 14.72 19.18
C GLN A 14 7.54 13.64 20.13
N GLN A 15 6.79 12.55 20.34
CA GLN A 15 7.24 11.39 21.11
C GLN A 15 8.18 10.44 20.32
N GLY A 16 8.52 10.79 19.07
CA GLY A 16 9.43 10.02 18.23
C GLY A 16 8.77 8.88 17.45
N TYR A 17 7.44 8.79 17.43
CA TYR A 17 6.75 7.82 16.59
C TYR A 17 6.83 8.24 15.13
N LYS A 18 7.22 7.29 14.26
CA LYS A 18 7.42 7.52 12.82
C LYS A 18 6.33 6.95 11.91
N ARG A 19 5.45 6.11 12.47
CA ARG A 19 4.36 5.43 11.75
C ARG A 19 3.10 5.51 12.60
N ILE A 20 2.26 6.48 12.28
CA ILE A 20 1.06 6.82 13.07
C ILE A 20 -0.15 6.62 12.16
N ALA A 21 -1.10 5.81 12.61
CA ALA A 21 -2.40 5.67 12.00
C ALA A 21 -3.46 5.94 13.08
N ILE A 22 -4.40 6.85 12.81
CA ILE A 22 -5.47 7.16 13.75
C ILE A 22 -6.74 6.44 13.28
N LEU A 23 -7.17 5.47 14.08
CA LEU A 23 -8.46 4.80 13.90
C LEU A 23 -9.46 5.46 14.84
N ALA A 24 -10.47 6.13 14.28
CA ALA A 24 -11.56 6.68 15.06
C ALA A 24 -12.60 5.57 15.32
N GLY A 25 -12.87 5.28 16.60
CA GLY A 25 -13.87 4.29 17.00
C GLY A 25 -14.05 4.26 18.53
N PRO A 26 -15.14 3.68 19.04
CA PRO A 26 -15.36 3.59 20.47
C PRO A 26 -14.22 2.82 21.17
N LYS A 27 -13.80 3.30 22.35
CA LYS A 27 -12.61 2.82 23.08
C LYS A 27 -12.68 1.33 23.44
N ASN A 28 -13.87 0.75 23.50
CA ASN A 28 -14.11 -0.65 23.82
C ASN A 28 -13.92 -1.59 22.62
N LEU A 29 -13.68 -1.09 21.41
CA LEU A 29 -13.35 -1.96 20.28
C LEU A 29 -11.95 -2.56 20.46
N ALA A 30 -11.84 -3.87 20.29
CA ALA A 30 -10.56 -4.58 20.36
C ALA A 30 -9.50 -3.99 19.41
N ILE A 31 -9.93 -3.47 18.25
CA ILE A 31 -9.04 -2.85 17.25
C ILE A 31 -8.33 -1.59 17.75
N SER A 32 -8.91 -0.89 18.73
CA SER A 32 -8.34 0.33 19.31
C SER A 32 -7.04 0.08 20.09
N ASN A 33 -6.73 -1.18 20.41
CA ASN A 33 -5.51 -1.60 21.11
C ASN A 33 -4.63 -2.54 20.28
N GLN A 34 -4.94 -2.73 18.99
CA GLN A 34 -4.16 -3.61 18.11
C GLN A 34 -3.16 -2.81 17.28
N ARG A 35 -1.93 -3.33 17.19
CA ARG A 35 -0.94 -2.80 16.26
C ARG A 35 -1.24 -3.34 14.86
N ILE A 36 -1.58 -2.44 13.95
CA ILE A 36 -1.82 -2.79 12.54
C ILE A 36 -0.57 -2.47 11.72
N HIS A 37 -0.17 -3.41 10.88
CA HIS A 37 0.90 -3.23 9.91
C HIS A 37 0.30 -2.97 8.54
N ALA A 38 0.37 -1.72 8.08
CA ALA A 38 -0.21 -1.31 6.80
C ALA A 38 0.66 -1.66 5.58
N TYR A 39 1.91 -2.08 5.80
CA TYR A 39 2.91 -2.40 4.75
C TYR A 39 3.02 -1.31 3.68
N THR A 40 3.13 -0.06 4.15
CA THR A 40 3.35 1.14 3.33
C THR A 40 4.07 2.19 4.19
N ASP A 41 4.77 3.11 3.56
CA ASP A 41 5.28 4.36 4.16
C ASP A 41 4.40 5.58 3.82
N LEU A 42 3.39 5.41 2.96
CA LEU A 42 2.48 6.45 2.46
C LEU A 42 3.19 7.57 1.68
N LEU A 43 4.41 7.33 1.20
CA LEU A 43 5.15 8.28 0.36
C LEU A 43 4.82 8.09 -1.12
N LEU A 44 5.22 9.08 -1.91
CA LEU A 44 5.23 9.02 -3.37
C LEU A 44 6.44 8.21 -3.83
N HIS A 45 6.24 7.38 -4.84
CA HIS A 45 7.30 6.61 -5.49
C HIS A 45 7.10 6.61 -7.00
N ASP A 46 8.20 6.68 -7.73
CA ASP A 46 8.23 6.50 -9.18
C ASP A 46 7.89 5.05 -9.57
N LEU A 47 6.74 4.86 -10.23
CA LEU A 47 6.28 3.57 -10.76
C LEU A 47 6.85 3.23 -12.15
N GLY A 48 7.64 4.13 -12.73
CA GLY A 48 8.23 4.06 -14.05
C GLY A 48 7.30 4.53 -15.17
N ALA A 49 7.89 4.90 -16.31
CA ALA A 49 7.18 5.49 -17.45
C ALA A 49 6.03 4.63 -18.01
N GLY A 50 6.08 3.30 -17.86
CA GLY A 50 5.01 2.39 -18.29
C GLY A 50 3.72 2.49 -17.45
N LEU A 51 3.79 3.13 -16.29
CA LEU A 51 2.71 3.41 -15.36
C LEU A 51 2.52 4.92 -15.15
N GLY A 52 3.13 5.76 -16.00
CA GLY A 52 2.91 7.20 -15.95
C GLY A 52 1.60 7.60 -16.62
N ASP A 53 0.88 8.59 -16.07
CA ASP A 53 -0.30 9.18 -16.70
C ASP A 53 -0.03 10.53 -17.40
N GLY A 54 1.20 11.04 -17.26
CA GLY A 54 1.66 12.30 -17.82
C GLY A 54 1.03 13.55 -17.19
N ARG A 55 0.35 13.41 -16.05
CA ARG A 55 -0.34 14.50 -15.36
C ARG A 55 0.35 14.78 -14.03
N PRO A 56 1.11 15.88 -13.92
CA PRO A 56 1.69 16.26 -12.64
C PRO A 56 0.60 16.71 -11.65
N ASP A 57 0.79 16.41 -10.38
CA ASP A 57 -0.02 16.91 -9.25
C ASP A 57 0.89 17.65 -8.26
N TYR A 58 0.82 18.98 -8.28
CA TYR A 58 1.69 19.87 -7.52
C TYR A 58 3.18 19.60 -7.77
N LEU A 59 3.88 18.95 -6.83
CA LEU A 59 5.30 18.59 -6.94
C LEU A 59 5.52 17.17 -7.46
N ALA A 60 4.47 16.34 -7.50
CA ALA A 60 4.53 14.99 -8.02
C ALA A 60 4.49 15.01 -9.55
N ASP A 61 5.40 14.29 -10.20
CA ASP A 61 5.31 14.07 -11.64
C ASP A 61 4.28 12.98 -12.00
N GLY A 62 4.04 12.77 -13.30
CA GLY A 62 3.03 11.81 -13.76
C GLY A 62 3.39 10.33 -13.53
N ASN A 63 4.61 10.01 -13.07
CA ASN A 63 5.06 8.65 -12.74
C ASN A 63 5.02 8.38 -11.23
N GLU A 64 4.86 9.42 -10.42
CA GLU A 64 4.88 9.31 -8.97
C GLU A 64 3.50 9.00 -8.40
N TRP A 65 3.40 7.89 -7.67
CA TRP A 65 2.16 7.49 -7.03
C TRP A 65 2.38 7.17 -5.56
N ARG A 66 1.42 7.56 -4.74
CA ARG A 66 1.45 7.22 -3.31
C ARG A 66 1.26 5.73 -3.14
N THR A 67 2.15 5.05 -2.43
CA THR A 67 1.99 3.62 -2.11
C THR A 67 0.76 3.41 -1.21
N PRO A 68 -0.35 2.79 -1.70
CA PRO A 68 -1.49 2.53 -0.85
C PRO A 68 -1.15 1.47 0.21
N PRO A 69 -1.75 1.54 1.41
CA PRO A 69 -1.58 0.49 2.40
C PRO A 69 -2.10 -0.85 1.87
N LEU A 70 -1.33 -1.93 2.09
CA LEU A 70 -1.69 -3.28 1.63
C LEU A 70 -2.66 -3.99 2.58
N TRP A 71 -3.05 -3.36 3.70
CA TRP A 71 -4.06 -3.92 4.59
C TRP A 71 -5.38 -4.19 3.84
N GLY A 72 -5.97 -5.36 4.01
CA GLY A 72 -7.18 -5.76 3.29
C GLY A 72 -7.01 -5.99 1.79
N ILE A 73 -5.79 -6.01 1.23
CA ILE A 73 -5.59 -6.32 -0.20
C ILE A 73 -6.11 -7.73 -0.55
N GLY A 74 -6.02 -8.68 0.38
CA GLY A 74 -6.58 -10.03 0.22
C GLY A 74 -8.10 -10.09 0.33
N LEU A 75 -8.73 -9.05 0.91
CA LEU A 75 -10.18 -8.94 1.02
C LEU A 75 -10.84 -8.34 -0.21
N PHE A 76 -10.07 -7.65 -1.08
CA PHE A 76 -10.61 -6.91 -2.21
C PHE A 76 -11.52 -7.77 -3.10
N ALA A 77 -11.08 -8.98 -3.45
CA ALA A 77 -11.88 -9.90 -4.27
C ALA A 77 -13.20 -10.30 -3.60
N LYS A 78 -13.20 -10.43 -2.27
CA LYS A 78 -14.37 -10.82 -1.47
C LYS A 78 -15.36 -9.67 -1.31
N THR A 79 -14.89 -8.43 -1.20
CA THR A 79 -15.75 -7.27 -0.92
C THR A 79 -16.18 -6.51 -2.18
N ASN A 80 -15.36 -6.54 -3.24
CA ASN A 80 -15.54 -5.71 -4.44
C ASN A 80 -15.69 -6.51 -5.74
N GLY A 81 -15.65 -7.85 -5.69
CA GLY A 81 -15.77 -8.70 -6.87
C GLY A 81 -14.46 -8.83 -7.64
N THR A 82 -14.46 -8.53 -8.94
CA THR A 82 -13.24 -8.69 -9.77
C THR A 82 -12.17 -7.69 -9.33
N PRO A 83 -10.94 -8.10 -9.00
CA PRO A 83 -9.88 -7.17 -8.63
C PRO A 83 -9.42 -6.28 -9.79
N TYR A 84 -9.13 -5.02 -9.44
CA TYR A 84 -8.47 -4.03 -10.29
C TYR A 84 -7.34 -3.42 -9.45
N TYR A 85 -6.09 -3.79 -9.75
CA TYR A 85 -4.90 -3.29 -9.06
C TYR A 85 -4.18 -2.24 -9.91
N LEU A 86 -3.28 -1.50 -9.26
CA LEU A 86 -2.63 -0.28 -9.78
C LEU A 86 -3.63 0.87 -9.91
N HIS A 87 -3.12 2.10 -10.03
CA HIS A 87 -3.95 3.31 -10.04
C HIS A 87 -4.87 3.39 -11.27
N ASP A 88 -4.49 2.72 -12.37
CA ASP A 88 -5.27 2.66 -13.61
C ASP A 88 -6.10 1.36 -13.75
N GLY A 89 -6.05 0.48 -12.74
CA GLY A 89 -6.83 -0.74 -12.69
C GLY A 89 -6.44 -1.81 -13.72
N ARG A 90 -5.29 -1.73 -14.39
CA ARG A 90 -4.93 -2.67 -15.48
C ARG A 90 -4.70 -4.10 -15.01
N ALA A 91 -4.27 -4.30 -13.77
CA ALA A 91 -3.88 -5.61 -13.25
C ALA A 91 -5.06 -6.33 -12.58
N ARG A 92 -5.25 -7.61 -12.92
CA ARG A 92 -6.31 -8.49 -12.41
C ARG A 92 -5.85 -9.41 -11.29
N THR A 93 -4.54 -9.57 -11.16
CA THR A 93 -3.92 -10.36 -10.09
C THR A 93 -2.81 -9.57 -9.40
N ILE A 94 -2.52 -9.95 -8.15
CA ILE A 94 -1.36 -9.42 -7.41
C ILE A 94 -0.06 -9.69 -8.18
N THR A 95 0.06 -10.86 -8.81
CA THR A 95 1.20 -11.20 -9.66
C THR A 95 1.35 -10.24 -10.83
N GLU A 96 0.28 -9.98 -11.58
CA GLU A 96 0.32 -9.00 -12.68
C GLU A 96 0.69 -7.61 -12.17
N ALA A 97 0.11 -7.19 -11.04
CA ALA A 97 0.46 -5.91 -10.43
C ALA A 97 1.96 -5.85 -10.16
N ILE A 98 2.54 -6.86 -9.48
CA ILE A 98 3.99 -6.94 -9.20
C ILE A 98 4.82 -6.86 -10.49
N LEU A 99 4.40 -7.55 -11.55
CA LEU A 99 5.15 -7.59 -12.82
C LEU A 99 5.09 -6.28 -13.60
N TRP A 100 4.04 -5.47 -13.41
CA TRP A 100 3.93 -4.14 -14.00
C TRP A 100 4.78 -3.07 -13.31
N HIS A 101 5.17 -3.27 -12.04
CA HIS A 101 5.98 -2.29 -11.31
C HIS A 101 7.35 -2.10 -11.97
N ASP A 102 7.75 -0.85 -12.17
CA ASP A 102 9.10 -0.50 -12.61
C ASP A 102 9.68 0.60 -11.71
N GLY A 103 10.45 1.54 -12.23
CA GLY A 103 10.99 2.67 -11.45
C GLY A 103 11.72 2.19 -10.19
N GLU A 104 11.34 2.74 -9.03
CA GLU A 104 11.93 2.38 -7.74
C GLU A 104 11.66 0.92 -7.34
N ALA A 105 10.51 0.38 -7.74
CA ALA A 105 10.10 -0.99 -7.41
C ALA A 105 10.72 -2.06 -8.32
N LYS A 106 11.48 -1.66 -9.37
CA LYS A 106 12.08 -2.59 -10.32
C LYS A 106 12.92 -3.69 -9.66
N LYS A 107 13.74 -3.34 -8.67
CA LYS A 107 14.57 -4.32 -7.94
C LYS A 107 13.72 -5.39 -7.25
N SER A 108 12.59 -4.99 -6.65
CA SER A 108 11.66 -5.89 -5.98
C SER A 108 10.93 -6.79 -6.98
N LYS A 109 10.48 -6.25 -8.13
CA LYS A 109 9.95 -7.05 -9.25
C LYS A 109 10.97 -8.09 -9.71
N ASP A 110 12.21 -7.67 -9.98
CA ASP A 110 13.25 -8.56 -10.48
C ASP A 110 13.57 -9.68 -9.46
N ALA A 111 13.52 -9.38 -8.16
CA ALA A 111 13.65 -10.39 -7.10
C ALA A 111 12.48 -11.37 -7.09
N PHE A 112 11.24 -10.87 -7.24
CA PHE A 112 10.04 -11.71 -7.33
C PHE A 112 10.09 -12.70 -8.50
N VAL A 113 10.54 -12.24 -9.67
CA VAL A 113 10.70 -13.08 -10.87
C VAL A 113 11.67 -14.24 -10.61
N LYS A 114 12.73 -14.00 -9.83
CA LYS A 114 13.76 -14.99 -9.48
C LYS A 114 13.37 -15.95 -8.36
N LEU A 115 12.27 -15.70 -7.64
CA LEU A 115 11.80 -16.60 -6.59
C LEU A 115 11.50 -17.99 -7.14
N SER A 116 11.80 -19.01 -6.33
CA SER A 116 11.28 -20.35 -6.56
C SER A 116 9.74 -20.33 -6.56
N LYS A 117 9.13 -21.36 -7.16
CA LYS A 117 7.67 -21.47 -7.14
C LYS A 117 7.11 -21.47 -5.70
N SER A 118 7.75 -22.20 -4.79
CA SER A 118 7.30 -22.28 -3.39
C SER A 118 7.39 -20.93 -2.68
N ASP A 119 8.46 -20.18 -2.90
CA ASP A 119 8.62 -18.86 -2.25
C ASP A 119 7.64 -17.85 -2.83
N ARG A 120 7.39 -17.91 -4.14
CA ARG A 120 6.37 -17.10 -4.80
C ARG A 120 4.97 -17.40 -4.24
N ASP A 121 4.63 -18.68 -4.12
CA ASP A 121 3.34 -19.12 -3.59
C ASP A 121 3.19 -18.70 -2.11
N ALA A 122 4.27 -18.77 -1.32
CA ALA A 122 4.29 -18.31 0.07
C ALA A 122 4.07 -16.78 0.19
N LEU A 123 4.74 -15.99 -0.64
CA LEU A 123 4.56 -14.53 -0.69
C LEU A 123 3.13 -14.16 -1.09
N LEU A 124 2.58 -14.80 -2.13
CA LEU A 124 1.20 -14.55 -2.56
C LEU A 124 0.21 -14.97 -1.47
N LYS A 125 0.45 -16.06 -0.75
CA LYS A 125 -0.38 -16.46 0.39
C LYS A 125 -0.35 -15.42 1.52
N PHE A 126 0.83 -14.87 1.82
CA PHE A 126 0.97 -13.78 2.77
C PHE A 126 0.18 -12.55 2.33
N LEU A 127 0.33 -12.08 1.09
CA LEU A 127 -0.40 -10.92 0.57
C LEU A 127 -1.92 -11.13 0.59
N ASN A 128 -2.39 -12.34 0.29
CA ASN A 128 -3.81 -12.69 0.38
C ASN A 128 -4.35 -12.84 1.82
N SER A 129 -3.46 -12.91 2.82
CA SER A 129 -3.84 -12.93 4.24
C SER A 129 -3.97 -11.54 4.86
N LEU A 130 -3.58 -10.49 4.12
CA LEU A 130 -3.67 -9.09 4.54
C LEU A 130 -5.07 -8.51 4.38
#